data_AF-A0A2S6XCW9-F1
#
_entry.id   AF-A0A2S6XCW9-F1
#
_cell.length_a   1.000
_cell.length_b   1.000
_cell.length_c   1.000
_cell.angle_alpha   90.00
_cell.angle_beta   90.00
_cell.angle_gamma   90.00
#
_symmetry.space_group_name_H-M   'P 1'
#
loop_
_entity.id
_entity.type
_entity.pdbx_description
1 polymer ?
#
loop_
_entity_poly.entity_id
_entity_poly.type
_entity_poly.pdbx_seq_one_letter_code
_entity_poly.pdbx_strand_id
1 'polypeptide(L)'
;MARLIKNTRTEAQHDWPDDVFIQGGERGVVVGGPGGAYQTAFFEAFPGGTFLRGEGKTLAEAEEKCWKQYQTFTACDGTGEPHGPFERRQYRNGAGFCTRCGTWMSKVFEPLPEDPDRKRSLAERVFVDQDSEAIIEALDTVANAASLPHAPSGE
;
A
#
# COMPACT_ATOMS: atom_id res chain seq x y z
N MET A 1 -6.36 5.15 24.43
CA MET A 1 -5.87 3.83 24.91
C MET A 1 -5.02 3.27 23.78
N ALA A 2 -3.81 2.80 24.06
CA ALA A 2 -2.93 2.27 23.01
C ALA A 2 -3.58 1.03 22.38
N ARG A 3 -3.68 1.01 21.03
CA ARG A 3 -4.33 -0.07 20.28
C ARG A 3 -3.27 -1.02 19.76
N LEU A 4 -3.48 -2.33 19.90
CA LEU A 4 -2.55 -3.33 19.36
C LEU A 4 -2.63 -3.37 17.83
N ILE A 5 -1.48 -3.29 17.16
CA ILE A 5 -1.40 -3.39 15.70
C ILE A 5 -1.60 -4.85 15.30
N LYS A 6 -2.63 -5.14 14.49
CA LYS A 6 -2.94 -6.50 14.07
C LYS A 6 -1.75 -7.15 13.36
N ASN A 7 -1.56 -8.46 13.62
CA ASN A 7 -0.45 -9.30 13.14
C ASN A 7 0.92 -8.99 13.77
N THR A 8 0.95 -8.18 14.83
CA THR A 8 2.18 -7.85 15.56
C THR A 8 1.98 -8.03 17.07
N ARG A 9 3.03 -7.76 17.85
CA ARG A 9 2.97 -7.66 19.32
C ARG A 9 3.17 -6.21 19.80
N THR A 10 3.02 -5.25 18.89
CA THR A 10 3.40 -3.85 19.10
C THR A 10 2.14 -3.01 19.21
N GLU A 11 2.13 -2.09 20.18
CA GLU A 11 1.08 -1.08 20.32
C GLU A 11 1.33 0.08 19.34
N ALA A 12 0.25 0.61 18.78
CA ALA A 12 0.27 1.81 17.96
C ALA A 12 0.72 3.01 18.79
N GLN A 13 1.56 3.85 18.21
CA GLN A 13 2.08 5.07 18.84
C GLN A 13 1.16 6.26 18.67
N HIS A 14 0.28 6.22 17.66
CA HIS A 14 -0.70 7.28 17.38
C HIS A 14 -2.12 6.88 17.79
N ASP A 15 -2.94 7.90 18.06
CA ASP A 15 -4.33 7.75 18.48
C ASP A 15 -5.27 7.46 17.29
N TRP A 16 -5.14 6.27 16.72
CA TRP A 16 -6.02 5.80 15.65
C TRP A 16 -7.46 5.62 16.11
N PRO A 17 -8.47 6.21 15.45
CA PRO A 17 -9.88 6.04 15.83
C PRO A 17 -10.34 4.58 15.81
N ASP A 18 -11.24 4.23 16.73
CA ASP A 18 -11.67 2.84 16.98
C ASP A 18 -12.28 2.16 15.75
N ASP A 19 -12.92 2.94 14.86
CA ASP A 19 -13.53 2.49 13.61
C ASP A 19 -12.52 2.31 12.47
N VAL A 20 -11.28 2.79 12.63
CA VAL A 20 -10.19 2.55 11.69
C VAL A 20 -9.51 1.23 12.04
N PHE A 21 -9.65 0.23 11.17
CA PHE A 21 -8.88 -1.00 11.27
C PHE A 21 -7.40 -0.74 10.96
N ILE A 22 -6.50 -1.27 11.80
CA ILE A 22 -5.05 -1.14 11.66
C ILE A 22 -4.35 -2.50 11.68
N GLN A 23 -3.35 -2.67 10.81
CA GLN A 23 -2.49 -3.86 10.77
C GLN A 23 -1.06 -3.51 10.34
N GLY A 24 -0.13 -4.43 10.54
CA GLY A 24 1.23 -4.23 10.08
C GLY A 24 2.10 -5.47 10.17
N GLY A 25 3.38 -5.30 9.84
CA GLY A 25 4.39 -6.34 9.93
C GLY A 25 5.79 -5.76 9.76
N GLU A 26 6.79 -6.44 10.30
CA GLU A 26 8.18 -5.94 10.32
C GLU A 26 9.01 -6.39 9.11
N ARG A 27 8.56 -7.40 8.36
CA ARG A 27 9.34 -8.09 7.33
C ARG A 27 8.51 -8.39 6.07
N GLY A 28 7.74 -7.43 5.61
CA GLY A 28 7.04 -7.51 4.34
C GLY A 28 8.03 -7.59 3.17
N VAL A 29 7.66 -8.33 2.13
CA VAL A 29 8.42 -8.41 0.88
C VAL A 29 7.59 -7.73 -0.21
N VAL A 30 8.18 -6.72 -0.85
CA VAL A 30 7.58 -6.06 -2.01
C VAL A 30 8.26 -6.59 -3.26
N VAL A 31 7.45 -7.00 -4.23
CA VAL A 31 7.91 -7.57 -5.50
C VAL A 31 7.50 -6.65 -6.66
N GLY A 32 8.37 -6.55 -7.68
CA GLY A 32 8.03 -5.85 -8.93
C GLY A 32 8.08 -4.32 -8.89
N GLY A 33 8.78 -3.71 -7.91
CA GLY A 33 9.06 -2.28 -7.92
C GLY A 33 10.11 -1.86 -8.96
N PRO A 34 10.22 -0.57 -9.34
CA PRO A 34 11.24 -0.08 -10.29
C PRO A 34 12.69 -0.39 -9.88
N GLY A 35 12.94 -0.56 -8.58
CA GLY A 35 14.24 -0.93 -8.01
C GLY A 35 14.41 -2.43 -7.73
N GLY A 36 13.50 -3.28 -8.20
CA GLY A 36 13.46 -4.69 -7.87
C GLY A 36 12.73 -4.98 -6.56
N ALA A 37 12.88 -6.21 -6.06
CA ALA A 37 12.28 -6.64 -4.81
C ALA A 37 13.03 -6.08 -3.59
N TYR A 38 12.30 -5.78 -2.52
CA TYR A 38 12.88 -5.24 -1.28
C TYR A 38 12.09 -5.68 -0.05
N GLN A 39 12.72 -5.57 1.12
CA GLN A 39 12.10 -5.79 2.43
C GLN A 39 11.65 -4.49 3.09
N THR A 40 10.53 -4.53 3.79
CA THR A 40 10.02 -3.37 4.52
C THR A 40 9.19 -3.76 5.73
N ALA A 41 9.26 -2.96 6.79
CA ALA A 41 8.17 -2.91 7.75
C ALA A 41 7.02 -2.09 7.13
N PHE A 42 5.80 -2.55 7.30
CA PHE A 42 4.62 -1.88 6.77
C PHE A 42 3.57 -1.67 7.85
N PHE A 43 2.83 -0.58 7.73
CA PHE A 43 1.68 -0.25 8.56
C PHE A 43 0.54 0.18 7.64
N GLU A 44 -0.64 -0.35 7.92
CA GLU A 44 -1.82 -0.20 7.08
C GLU A 44 -3.02 0.24 7.91
N ALA A 45 -3.74 1.24 7.40
CA ALA A 45 -4.96 1.76 7.99
C ALA A 45 -6.08 1.81 6.95
N PHE A 46 -7.31 1.53 7.37
CA PHE A 46 -8.47 1.39 6.48
C PHE A 46 -9.61 2.37 6.85
N PRO A 47 -9.42 3.69 6.67
CA PRO A 47 -10.47 4.67 6.89
C PRO A 47 -11.39 4.81 5.67
N GLY A 48 -12.67 5.17 5.89
CA GLY A 48 -13.54 5.75 4.85
C GLY A 48 -13.65 4.98 3.52
N GLY A 49 -13.57 3.64 3.54
CA GLY A 49 -13.63 2.82 2.32
C GLY A 49 -12.38 2.85 1.44
N THR A 50 -11.27 3.38 1.97
CA THR A 50 -9.95 3.36 1.33
C THR A 50 -8.92 2.62 2.19
N PHE A 51 -7.69 2.64 1.73
CA PHE A 51 -6.54 2.01 2.33
C PHE A 51 -5.33 2.95 2.26
N LEU A 52 -4.68 3.13 3.40
CA LEU A 52 -3.47 3.90 3.57
C LEU A 52 -2.34 2.96 3.99
N ARG A 53 -1.15 3.17 3.43
CA ARG A 53 0.01 2.33 3.73
C ARG A 53 1.26 3.18 3.92
N GLY A 54 1.93 2.98 5.04
CA GLY A 54 3.29 3.45 5.26
C GLY A 54 4.29 2.30 5.20
N GLU A 55 5.48 2.60 4.69
CA GLU A 55 6.60 1.66 4.58
C GLU A 55 7.87 2.26 5.19
N GLY A 56 8.61 1.46 5.95
CA GLY A 56 9.81 1.89 6.64
C GLY A 56 10.76 0.73 6.94
N LYS A 57 11.85 1.05 7.65
CA LYS A 57 12.77 0.05 8.21
C LYS A 57 12.21 -0.56 9.50
N THR A 58 11.39 0.20 10.20
CA THR A 58 10.75 -0.22 11.46
C THR A 58 9.25 0.00 11.38
N LEU A 59 8.51 -0.70 12.23
CA LEU A 59 7.05 -0.54 12.31
C LEU A 59 6.65 0.88 12.73
N ALA A 60 7.45 1.54 13.58
CA ALA A 60 7.23 2.92 13.99
C ALA A 60 7.39 3.92 12.84
N GLU A 61 8.41 3.75 11.99
CA GLU A 61 8.57 4.57 10.78
C GLU A 61 7.42 4.36 9.79
N ALA A 62 6.98 3.11 9.63
CA ALA A 62 5.85 2.78 8.79
C ALA A 62 4.54 3.38 9.32
N GLU A 63 4.31 3.29 10.62
CA GLU A 63 3.15 3.90 11.28
C GLU A 63 3.16 5.41 11.10
N GLU A 64 4.29 6.09 11.36
CA GLU A 64 4.41 7.54 11.20
C GLU A 64 4.05 8.01 9.78
N LYS A 65 4.54 7.30 8.76
CA LYS A 65 4.20 7.62 7.36
C LYS A 65 2.73 7.35 7.03
N CYS A 66 2.14 6.30 7.61
CA CYS A 66 0.72 6.02 7.44
C CYS A 66 -0.14 7.08 8.16
N TRP A 67 0.28 7.50 9.36
CA TRP A 67 -0.39 8.52 10.14
C TRP A 67 -0.41 9.88 9.44
N LYS A 68 0.71 10.31 8.85
CA LYS A 68 0.75 11.54 8.03
C LYS A 68 -0.24 11.49 6.86
N GLN A 69 -0.35 10.34 6.19
CA GLN A 69 -1.35 10.14 5.13
C GLN A 69 -2.78 10.22 5.69
N TYR A 70 -3.02 9.63 6.87
CA TYR A 70 -4.32 9.67 7.53
C TYR A 70 -4.72 11.09 7.91
N GLN A 71 -3.82 11.88 8.48
CA GLN A 71 -4.05 13.30 8.77
C GLN A 71 -4.38 14.10 7.51
N THR A 72 -3.69 13.82 6.41
CA THR A 72 -3.96 14.50 5.12
C THR A 72 -5.32 14.08 4.55
N PHE A 73 -5.68 12.81 4.69
CA PHE A 73 -6.98 12.27 4.29
C PHE A 73 -8.12 12.93 5.07
N THR A 74 -8.05 12.92 6.41
CA THR A 74 -9.11 13.48 7.26
C THR A 74 -9.22 15.00 7.14
N ALA A 75 -8.12 15.71 6.94
CA ALA A 75 -8.16 17.15 6.67
C ALA A 75 -8.90 17.47 5.36
N CYS A 76 -8.74 16.63 4.32
CA CYS A 76 -9.45 16.80 3.06
C CYS A 76 -10.95 16.47 3.22
N ASP A 77 -11.29 15.42 3.96
CA ASP A 77 -12.67 15.02 4.26
C ASP A 77 -13.40 16.09 5.11
N GLY A 78 -12.68 16.68 6.07
CA GLY A 78 -13.17 17.75 6.94
C GLY A 78 -13.48 19.07 6.25
N THR A 79 -13.22 19.21 4.95
CA THR A 79 -13.60 20.40 4.16
C THR A 79 -15.10 20.49 3.86
N GLY A 80 -15.86 19.42 4.13
CA GLY A 80 -17.29 19.32 3.80
C GLY A 80 -17.56 19.00 2.32
N GLU A 81 -16.51 18.97 1.50
CA GLU A 81 -16.56 18.55 0.09
C GLU A 81 -16.00 17.13 -0.05
N PRO A 82 -16.71 16.21 -0.74
CA PRO A 82 -16.26 14.84 -0.89
C PRO A 82 -14.90 14.77 -1.60
N HIS A 83 -14.08 13.76 -1.27
CA HIS A 83 -12.81 13.53 -1.95
C HIS A 83 -12.96 13.61 -3.48
N GLY A 84 -12.02 14.30 -4.11
CA GLY A 84 -12.05 14.63 -5.54
C GLY A 84 -11.52 16.05 -5.79
N PRO A 85 -11.38 16.50 -7.04
CA PRO A 85 -11.46 15.69 -8.26
C PRO A 85 -10.33 14.65 -8.30
N PHE A 86 -10.54 13.59 -9.09
CA PHE A 86 -9.61 12.45 -9.15
C PHE A 86 -8.77 12.45 -10.43
N GLU A 87 -7.58 11.86 -10.34
CA GLU A 87 -6.71 11.55 -11.49
C GLU A 87 -6.28 10.08 -11.49
N ARG A 88 -6.11 9.47 -12.67
CA ARG A 88 -5.87 8.01 -12.78
C ARG A 88 -4.43 7.58 -12.49
N ARG A 89 -3.41 8.42 -12.72
CA ARG A 89 -1.98 8.07 -12.63
C ARG A 89 -1.62 6.70 -13.23
N GLN A 90 -2.06 6.45 -14.46
CA GLN A 90 -1.88 5.18 -15.21
C GLN A 90 -2.70 3.97 -14.71
N TYR A 91 -3.47 4.09 -13.62
CA TYR A 91 -4.36 3.02 -13.18
C TYR A 91 -5.50 2.81 -14.16
N ARG A 92 -5.69 1.54 -14.56
CA ARG A 92 -6.74 1.10 -15.49
C ARG A 92 -7.91 0.40 -14.78
N ASN A 93 -7.73 0.01 -13.52
CA ASN A 93 -8.68 -0.78 -12.73
C ASN A 93 -9.82 0.04 -12.09
N GLY A 94 -10.08 1.25 -12.59
CA GLY A 94 -11.10 2.15 -12.04
C GLY A 94 -10.68 2.91 -10.77
N ALA A 95 -9.45 2.73 -10.30
CA ALA A 95 -8.92 3.51 -9.20
C ALA A 95 -8.41 4.90 -9.64
N GLY A 96 -8.31 5.81 -8.68
CA GLY A 96 -7.79 7.15 -8.89
C GLY A 96 -7.25 7.77 -7.60
N PHE A 97 -6.57 8.90 -7.74
CA PHE A 97 -5.99 9.65 -6.64
C PHE A 97 -6.68 10.99 -6.53
N CYS A 98 -7.09 11.35 -5.32
CA CYS A 98 -7.63 12.68 -5.08
C CYS A 98 -6.54 13.72 -5.35
N THR A 99 -6.82 14.67 -6.24
CA THR A 99 -5.86 15.73 -6.61
C THR A 99 -5.57 16.71 -5.46
N ARG A 100 -6.43 16.76 -4.43
CA ARG A 100 -6.27 17.62 -3.25
C ARG A 100 -5.33 17.01 -2.20
N CYS A 101 -5.55 15.74 -1.83
CA CYS A 101 -4.81 15.08 -0.74
C CYS A 101 -3.88 13.96 -1.19
N GLY A 102 -3.93 13.54 -2.45
CA GLY A 102 -3.15 12.43 -2.98
C GLY A 102 -3.63 11.05 -2.55
N THR A 103 -4.70 10.94 -1.75
CA THR A 103 -5.24 9.64 -1.31
C THR A 103 -5.76 8.84 -2.50
N TRP A 104 -5.33 7.58 -2.60
CA TRP A 104 -5.88 6.60 -3.52
C TRP A 104 -7.32 6.23 -3.14
N MET A 105 -8.19 6.03 -4.11
CA MET A 105 -9.57 5.58 -3.92
C MET A 105 -9.93 4.57 -5.00
N SER A 106 -10.65 3.52 -4.62
CA SER A 106 -11.16 2.53 -5.56
C SER A 106 -12.48 2.99 -6.20
N LYS A 107 -12.79 2.51 -7.41
CA LYS A 107 -14.08 2.71 -8.10
C LYS A 107 -14.50 4.17 -8.31
N VAL A 108 -13.54 5.08 -8.42
CA VAL A 108 -13.80 6.50 -8.75
C VAL A 108 -13.87 6.75 -10.26
N PHE A 109 -13.50 5.74 -11.05
CA PHE A 109 -13.61 5.75 -12.50
C PHE A 109 -14.15 4.41 -13.02
N GLU A 110 -14.74 4.46 -14.23
CA GLU A 110 -14.93 3.23 -15.01
C GLU A 110 -13.57 2.60 -15.36
N PRO A 111 -13.42 1.27 -15.18
CA PRO A 111 -12.25 0.55 -15.64
C PRO A 111 -12.01 0.77 -17.14
N LEU A 112 -10.76 0.93 -17.53
CA LEU A 112 -10.40 0.98 -18.94
C LEU A 112 -10.33 -0.47 -19.47
N PRO A 113 -10.61 -0.68 -20.77
CA PRO A 113 -10.41 -1.98 -21.40
C PRO A 113 -9.00 -2.51 -21.15
N GLU A 114 -8.84 -3.83 -21.16
CA GLU A 114 -7.51 -4.44 -21.12
C GLU A 114 -6.67 -3.92 -22.29
N ASP A 115 -5.40 -3.64 -21.98
CA ASP A 115 -4.41 -3.25 -22.96
C ASP A 115 -3.63 -4.52 -23.34
N PRO A 116 -3.76 -5.02 -24.58
CA PRO A 116 -3.14 -6.28 -24.99
C PRO A 116 -1.61 -6.21 -25.00
N ASP A 117 -1.04 -5.01 -25.11
CA ASP A 117 0.41 -4.80 -25.16
C ASP A 117 1.00 -4.49 -23.77
N ARG A 118 0.15 -4.39 -22.74
CA ARG A 118 0.61 -4.14 -21.37
C ARG A 118 1.36 -5.36 -20.84
N LYS A 119 2.61 -5.14 -20.46
CA LYS A 119 3.39 -6.12 -19.71
C LYS A 119 2.69 -6.44 -18.39
N ARG A 120 2.34 -7.72 -18.21
CA ARG A 120 1.78 -8.24 -16.95
C ARG A 120 2.82 -8.11 -15.84
N SER A 121 2.38 -7.70 -14.67
CA SER A 121 3.20 -7.68 -13.46
C SER A 121 3.59 -9.09 -13.03
N LEU A 122 4.61 -9.23 -12.18
CA LEU A 122 4.97 -10.53 -11.60
C LEU A 122 3.79 -11.20 -10.89
N ALA A 123 3.02 -10.42 -10.11
CA ALA A 123 1.84 -10.94 -9.41
C ALA A 123 0.77 -11.46 -10.39
N GLU A 124 0.51 -10.77 -11.51
CA GLU A 124 -0.45 -11.24 -12.51
C GLU A 124 0.05 -12.51 -13.20
N ARG A 125 1.34 -12.56 -13.56
CA ARG A 125 1.94 -13.77 -14.14
C ARG A 125 1.84 -14.98 -13.19
N VAL A 126 1.99 -14.76 -11.89
CA VAL A 126 1.85 -15.80 -10.86
C VAL A 126 0.39 -16.24 -10.67
N PHE A 127 -0.52 -15.29 -10.41
CA PHE A 127 -1.87 -15.62 -9.92
C PHE A 127 -2.92 -15.74 -11.02
N VAL A 128 -2.71 -15.08 -12.17
CA VAL A 128 -3.64 -15.09 -13.31
C VAL A 128 -3.15 -16.06 -14.36
N ASP A 129 -1.92 -15.87 -14.83
CA ASP A 129 -1.38 -16.65 -15.96
C ASP A 129 -0.84 -18.02 -15.51
N GLN A 130 -0.58 -18.19 -14.20
CA GLN A 130 0.06 -19.37 -13.62
C GLN A 130 1.38 -19.74 -14.31
N ASP A 131 2.13 -18.72 -14.71
CA ASP A 131 3.44 -18.84 -15.36
C ASP A 131 4.45 -19.47 -14.39
N SER A 132 4.97 -20.65 -14.74
CA SER A 132 5.89 -21.41 -13.89
C SER A 132 7.18 -20.66 -13.59
N GLU A 133 7.72 -19.91 -14.56
CA GLU A 133 8.94 -19.14 -14.36
C GLU A 133 8.70 -17.97 -13.40
N ALA A 134 7.54 -17.31 -13.51
CA ALA A 134 7.13 -16.26 -12.59
C ALA A 134 6.91 -16.81 -11.17
N ILE A 135 6.35 -18.01 -11.04
CA ILE A 135 6.16 -18.68 -9.75
C ILE A 135 7.52 -18.97 -9.11
N ILE A 136 8.47 -19.53 -9.86
CA ILE A 136 9.82 -19.80 -9.37
C ILE A 136 10.52 -18.50 -8.95
N GLU A 137 10.45 -17.46 -9.78
CA GLU A 137 11.00 -16.13 -9.48
C GLU A 137 10.43 -15.55 -8.17
N ALA A 138 9.12 -15.64 -7.96
CA ALA A 138 8.48 -15.15 -6.75
C ALA A 138 8.88 -15.98 -5.51
N LEU A 139 8.94 -17.31 -5.62
CA LEU A 139 9.34 -18.19 -4.53
C LEU A 139 10.80 -17.98 -4.15
N ASP A 140 11.70 -17.84 -5.13
CA ASP A 140 13.12 -17.57 -4.88
C ASP A 140 13.31 -16.20 -4.21
N THR A 141 12.57 -15.18 -4.65
CA THR A 141 12.57 -13.85 -4.01
C THR A 141 12.17 -13.94 -2.54
N VAL A 142 11.11 -14.70 -2.23
CA VAL A 142 10.65 -14.87 -0.84
C VAL A 142 11.62 -15.72 -0.02
N ALA A 143 12.18 -16.79 -0.60
CA ALA A 143 13.14 -17.65 0.08
C ALA A 143 14.42 -16.88 0.46
N ASN A 144 14.85 -15.95 -0.41
CA ASN A 144 16.03 -15.13 -0.21
C ASN A 144 15.72 -13.75 0.39
N ALA A 145 14.52 -13.56 0.97
CA ALA A 145 14.06 -12.24 1.40
C ALA A 145 15.02 -11.53 2.37
N ALA A 146 15.68 -12.28 3.26
CA ALA A 146 16.63 -11.73 4.24
C ALA A 146 17.87 -11.07 3.62
N SER A 147 18.15 -11.35 2.35
CA SER A 147 19.26 -10.76 1.58
C SER A 147 18.83 -9.57 0.73
N LEU A 148 17.52 -9.26 0.68
CA LEU A 148 17.01 -8.15 -0.11
C LEU A 148 17.39 -6.81 0.51
N PRO A 149 17.55 -5.75 -0.29
CA PRO A 149 17.68 -4.41 0.24
C PRO A 149 16.43 -4.03 1.02
N HIS A 150 16.58 -3.17 2.03
CA HIS A 150 15.42 -2.55 2.66
C HIS A 150 14.86 -1.43 1.79
N ALA A 151 13.56 -1.16 1.93
CA ALA A 151 12.91 0.00 1.32
C ALA A 151 13.78 1.25 1.52
N PRO A 152 14.02 2.04 0.46
CA PRO A 152 14.73 3.28 0.61
C PRO A 152 13.99 4.12 1.66
N SER A 153 14.72 4.64 2.64
CA SER A 153 14.19 5.62 3.58
C SER A 153 13.93 6.92 2.81
N GLY A 154 12.82 6.96 2.06
CA GLY A 154 12.31 8.17 1.43
C GLY A 154 11.81 9.13 2.51
N GLU A 155 12.26 10.38 2.39
CA GLU A 155 11.81 11.56 3.16
C GLU A 155 10.34 11.90 2.86
#